data_AF-A0A1G7DYV9-F1
#
_entry.id   AF-A0A1G7DYV9-F1
#
_cell.length_a   1.000
_cell.length_b   1.000
_cell.length_c   1.000
_cell.angle_alpha   90.00
_cell.angle_beta   90.00
_cell.angle_gamma   90.00
#
_symmetry.space_group_name_H-M   'P 1'
#
loop_
_entity.id
_entity.type
_entity.pdbx_description
1 polymer ?
#
loop_
_entity_poly.entity_id
_entity_poly.type
_entity_poly.pdbx_seq_one_letter_code
_entity_poly.pdbx_strand_id
1 'polypeptide(L)'
;MRFQDLLVGRTDAEQQRLEHFFATIAEERLLWYPSAGSDYRDLLYLNPAKSPDLGLHQEPNIFCHTDYDFRYFRNRADPLFQDGNTCIRIKELFELELRPGLPVDYRVSPYYATFTDHAARRPQILLLDLDIVSNQLGRFERSVFYFFFENYNFLGEILLKQGIEISHFVKIREGCGFGGCRKSISVFYSMLANLNVRYLLVDHEIHYCRRTHDQYALRYGVDHKKFSLKQLGALPSWSGFPVKTFEVIPAPGQLTATDLLAVLQEISGREHIDIF
;
A
#
# COMPACT_ATOMS: atom_id res chain seq x y z
N MET A 1 -9.03 10.65 10.67
CA MET A 1 -9.08 11.70 9.62
C MET A 1 -9.45 11.00 8.31
N ARG A 2 -10.03 11.68 7.30
CA ARG A 2 -10.21 11.06 5.98
C ARG A 2 -9.00 11.29 5.09
N PHE A 3 -8.76 10.40 4.14
CA PHE A 3 -7.65 10.52 3.19
C PHE A 3 -7.75 11.80 2.35
N GLN A 4 -8.97 12.18 1.92
CA GLN A 4 -9.19 13.45 1.22
C GLN A 4 -8.77 14.70 2.01
N ASP A 5 -8.74 14.63 3.35
CA ASP A 5 -8.39 15.77 4.20
C ASP A 5 -6.87 15.99 4.25
N LEU A 6 -6.08 15.00 3.81
CA LEU A 6 -4.61 15.05 3.82
C LEU A 6 -4.02 15.95 2.73
N LEU A 7 -4.72 16.13 1.62
CA LEU A 7 -4.13 16.62 0.37
C LEU A 7 -4.77 17.93 -0.10
N VAL A 8 -3.97 18.71 -0.82
CA VAL A 8 -4.37 19.88 -1.58
C VAL A 8 -3.65 19.90 -2.94
N GLY A 9 -4.28 20.46 -3.96
CA GLY A 9 -3.61 20.76 -5.23
C GLY A 9 -2.66 21.95 -5.08
N ARG A 10 -1.58 22.00 -5.88
CA ARG A 10 -0.66 23.17 -5.90
C ARG A 10 -1.24 24.33 -6.69
N THR A 11 -2.13 24.01 -7.61
CA THR A 11 -2.84 24.95 -8.48
C THR A 11 -4.34 24.70 -8.39
N ASP A 12 -5.14 25.68 -8.83
CA ASP A 12 -6.60 25.55 -8.87
C ASP A 12 -7.04 24.36 -9.74
N ALA A 13 -6.33 24.07 -10.84
CA ALA A 13 -6.64 22.95 -11.72
C ALA A 13 -6.41 21.60 -11.01
N GLU A 14 -5.30 21.44 -10.28
CA GLU A 14 -5.02 20.23 -9.51
C GLU A 14 -6.00 20.08 -8.34
N GLN A 15 -6.38 21.18 -7.69
CA GLN A 15 -7.37 21.19 -6.62
C GLN A 15 -8.76 20.78 -7.14
N GLN A 16 -9.20 21.33 -8.28
CA GLN A 16 -10.44 20.93 -8.93
C GLN A 16 -10.43 19.45 -9.33
N ARG A 17 -9.30 18.95 -9.85
CA ARG A 17 -9.15 17.54 -10.18
C ARG A 17 -9.26 16.65 -8.94
N LEU A 18 -8.60 17.05 -7.85
CA LEU A 18 -8.66 16.34 -6.56
C LEU A 18 -10.09 16.30 -6.01
N GLU A 19 -10.79 17.43 -6.03
CA GLU A 19 -12.19 17.52 -5.62
C GLU A 19 -13.09 16.65 -6.50
N HIS A 20 -12.89 16.66 -7.81
CA HIS A 20 -13.63 15.81 -8.74
C HIS A 20 -13.42 14.32 -8.46
N PHE A 21 -12.21 13.90 -8.11
CA PHE A 21 -11.93 12.52 -7.70
C PHE A 21 -12.79 12.13 -6.50
N PHE A 22 -12.74 12.92 -5.42
CA PHE A 22 -13.45 12.61 -4.18
C PHE A 22 -14.98 12.84 -4.25
N ALA A 23 -15.47 13.67 -5.17
CA ALA A 23 -16.91 13.92 -5.34
C ALA A 23 -17.72 12.65 -5.66
N THR A 24 -17.07 11.62 -6.19
CA THR A 24 -17.71 10.33 -6.53
C THR A 24 -17.61 9.28 -5.40
N ILE A 25 -16.91 9.60 -4.31
CA ILE A 25 -16.59 8.65 -3.23
C ILE A 25 -17.48 8.96 -2.02
N ALA A 26 -18.52 8.14 -1.83
CA ALA A 26 -19.40 8.25 -0.65
C ALA A 26 -18.73 7.72 0.63
N GLU A 27 -17.94 6.65 0.51
CA GLU A 27 -17.21 6.01 1.60
C GLU A 27 -15.79 5.67 1.11
N GLU A 28 -14.77 6.07 1.86
CA GLU A 28 -13.37 5.82 1.49
C GLU A 28 -12.99 4.36 1.75
N ARG A 29 -12.58 3.65 0.70
CA ARG A 29 -11.97 2.33 0.76
C ARG A 29 -10.57 2.42 0.19
N LEU A 30 -9.66 2.85 1.05
CA LEU A 30 -8.26 3.06 0.72
C LEU A 30 -7.50 1.73 0.64
N LEU A 31 -6.76 1.57 -0.46
CA LEU A 31 -5.74 0.55 -0.63
C LEU A 31 -4.38 1.16 -0.44
N TRP A 32 -3.52 0.49 0.34
CA TRP A 32 -2.10 0.81 0.41
C TRP A 32 -1.26 -0.32 -0.18
N TYR A 33 -0.43 0.02 -1.18
CA TYR A 33 0.57 -0.86 -1.78
C TYR A 33 1.98 -0.27 -1.55
N PRO A 34 2.69 -0.67 -0.48
CA PRO A 34 4.06 -0.25 -0.25
C PRO A 34 5.05 -0.89 -1.22
N SER A 35 6.10 -0.14 -1.54
CA SER A 35 7.13 -0.51 -2.51
C SER A 35 6.56 -0.98 -3.85
N ALA A 36 5.49 -0.32 -4.31
CA ALA A 36 4.85 -0.66 -5.58
C ALA A 36 5.82 -0.46 -6.76
N GLY A 37 6.75 0.50 -6.67
CA GLY A 37 7.67 0.82 -7.75
C GLY A 37 6.91 1.10 -9.05
N SER A 38 7.11 0.23 -10.05
CA SER A 38 6.41 0.26 -11.34
C SER A 38 5.34 -0.84 -11.48
N ASP A 39 4.92 -1.48 -10.40
CA ASP A 39 3.93 -2.55 -10.40
C ASP A 39 2.52 -2.01 -10.16
N TYR A 40 1.73 -1.94 -11.23
CA TYR A 40 0.35 -1.44 -11.23
C TYR A 40 -0.70 -2.53 -11.48
N ARG A 41 -0.32 -3.80 -11.31
CA ARG A 41 -1.22 -4.93 -11.59
C ARG A 41 -2.36 -5.07 -10.58
N ASP A 42 -2.27 -4.41 -9.42
CA ASP A 42 -3.39 -4.26 -8.49
C ASP A 42 -4.61 -3.67 -9.17
N LEU A 43 -4.42 -2.73 -10.11
CA LEU A 43 -5.51 -2.13 -10.88
C LEU A 43 -6.25 -3.14 -11.79
N LEU A 44 -5.59 -4.24 -12.16
CA LEU A 44 -6.18 -5.32 -12.95
C LEU A 44 -6.88 -6.33 -12.04
N TYR A 45 -6.18 -6.81 -11.01
CA TYR A 45 -6.67 -7.87 -10.13
C TYR A 45 -7.80 -7.40 -9.20
N LEU A 46 -7.79 -6.12 -8.84
CA LEU A 46 -8.84 -5.48 -8.03
C LEU A 46 -9.85 -4.71 -8.87
N ASN A 47 -9.86 -4.95 -10.19
CA ASN A 47 -10.95 -4.49 -11.04
C ASN A 47 -12.25 -5.21 -10.64
N PRO A 48 -13.42 -4.55 -10.61
CA PRO A 48 -14.70 -5.19 -10.26
C PRO A 48 -15.04 -6.45 -11.08
N ALA A 49 -14.50 -6.60 -12.28
CA ALA A 49 -14.68 -7.80 -13.10
C ALA A 49 -13.77 -8.99 -12.69
N LYS A 50 -12.80 -8.78 -11.80
CA LYS A 50 -11.79 -9.77 -11.35
C LYS A 50 -11.74 -9.95 -9.85
N SER A 51 -12.06 -8.91 -9.06
CA SER A 51 -12.10 -8.97 -7.60
C SER A 51 -12.95 -10.13 -7.05
N PRO A 52 -14.07 -10.57 -7.68
CA PRO A 52 -14.82 -11.73 -7.19
C PRO A 52 -14.04 -13.05 -7.28
N ASP A 53 -13.13 -13.19 -8.25
CA ASP A 53 -12.26 -14.38 -8.39
C ASP A 53 -11.30 -14.51 -7.19
N LEU A 54 -11.07 -13.41 -6.47
CA LEU A 54 -10.27 -13.33 -5.24
C LEU A 54 -11.12 -13.46 -3.97
N GLY A 55 -12.44 -13.62 -4.11
CA GLY A 55 -13.38 -13.65 -3.00
C GLY A 55 -13.63 -12.29 -2.34
N LEU A 56 -13.21 -11.19 -2.98
CA LEU A 56 -13.44 -9.84 -2.48
C LEU A 56 -14.89 -9.43 -2.74
N HIS A 57 -15.53 -8.84 -1.72
CA HIS A 57 -16.92 -8.37 -1.81
C HIS A 57 -17.04 -6.85 -1.86
N GLN A 58 -15.93 -6.15 -1.63
CA GLN A 58 -15.82 -4.70 -1.76
C GLN A 58 -14.46 -4.36 -2.32
N GLU A 59 -14.44 -3.54 -3.36
CA GLU A 59 -13.24 -3.08 -4.02
C GLU A 59 -12.73 -1.78 -3.38
N PRO A 60 -11.42 -1.53 -3.43
CA PRO A 60 -10.89 -0.22 -3.12
C PRO A 60 -11.36 0.79 -4.16
N ASN A 61 -11.66 2.01 -3.72
CA ASN A 61 -11.96 3.14 -4.58
C ASN A 61 -10.89 4.23 -4.52
N ILE A 62 -9.89 4.07 -3.64
CA ILE A 62 -8.71 4.91 -3.56
C ILE A 62 -7.49 4.00 -3.58
N PHE A 63 -6.65 4.14 -4.60
CA PHE A 63 -5.39 3.40 -4.71
C PHE A 63 -4.25 4.31 -4.27
N CYS A 64 -3.52 3.91 -3.24
CA CYS A 64 -2.35 4.62 -2.74
C CYS A 64 -1.11 3.73 -2.83
N HIS A 65 -0.18 4.13 -3.68
CA HIS A 65 1.11 3.48 -3.85
C HIS A 65 2.19 4.29 -3.14
N THR A 66 3.18 3.60 -2.58
CA THR A 66 4.34 4.26 -1.98
C THR A 66 5.63 3.65 -2.48
N ASP A 67 6.58 4.50 -2.84
CA ASP A 67 7.99 4.13 -3.06
C ASP A 67 8.85 5.37 -2.91
N TYR A 68 9.97 5.28 -2.20
CA TYR A 68 10.82 6.43 -2.00
C TYR A 68 11.69 6.76 -3.23
N ASP A 69 11.88 5.81 -4.16
CA ASP A 69 12.72 6.01 -5.33
C ASP A 69 11.98 6.82 -6.41
N PHE A 70 12.28 8.12 -6.50
CA PHE A 70 11.61 9.00 -7.46
C PHE A 70 11.98 8.70 -8.93
N ARG A 71 12.98 7.85 -9.17
CA ARG A 71 13.51 7.62 -10.52
C ARG A 71 12.53 6.86 -11.40
N TYR A 72 11.59 6.10 -10.81
CA TYR A 72 10.54 5.38 -11.54
C TYR A 72 9.68 6.29 -12.44
N PHE A 73 9.64 7.60 -12.17
CA PHE A 73 8.81 8.56 -12.92
C PHE A 73 9.61 9.48 -13.85
N ARG A 74 10.90 9.22 -14.08
CA ARG A 74 11.76 10.13 -14.87
C ARG A 74 11.39 10.20 -16.36
N ASN A 75 10.80 9.15 -16.94
CA ASN A 75 10.39 9.17 -18.35
C ASN A 75 8.87 9.01 -18.50
N ARG A 76 8.15 10.13 -18.58
CA ARG A 76 6.68 10.16 -18.71
C ARG A 76 6.16 9.64 -20.06
N ALA A 77 7.03 9.51 -21.07
CA ALA A 77 6.64 9.04 -22.40
C ALA A 77 6.52 7.50 -22.47
N ASP A 78 7.21 6.79 -21.58
CA ASP A 78 7.18 5.34 -21.54
C ASP A 78 5.96 4.85 -20.75
N PRO A 79 5.38 3.68 -21.09
CA PRO A 79 4.40 3.04 -20.23
C PRO A 79 4.95 2.80 -18.82
N LEU A 80 4.13 3.03 -17.81
CA LEU A 80 4.46 2.67 -16.43
C LEU A 80 4.61 1.16 -16.26
N PHE A 81 3.83 0.41 -17.03
CA PHE A 81 3.87 -1.04 -17.09
C PHE A 81 3.49 -1.50 -18.49
N GLN A 82 4.22 -2.48 -19.01
CA GLN A 82 3.88 -3.15 -20.26
C GLN A 82 4.33 -4.61 -20.24
N ASP A 83 3.40 -5.51 -20.52
CA ASP A 83 3.66 -6.91 -20.83
C ASP A 83 2.88 -7.34 -22.09
N GLY A 84 2.85 -8.65 -22.38
CA GLY A 84 2.13 -9.18 -23.55
C GLY A 84 0.60 -9.05 -23.47
N ASN A 85 0.04 -8.73 -22.30
CA ASN A 85 -1.39 -8.69 -22.04
C ASN A 85 -1.92 -7.32 -21.62
N THR A 86 -1.06 -6.45 -21.09
CA THR A 86 -1.45 -5.19 -20.48
C THR A 86 -0.45 -4.09 -20.79
N CYS A 87 -0.97 -2.90 -21.09
CA CYS A 87 -0.20 -1.65 -21.14
C CYS A 87 -0.89 -0.61 -20.25
N ILE A 88 -0.11 0.05 -19.39
CA ILE A 88 -0.57 1.10 -18.47
C ILE A 88 0.24 2.35 -18.75
N ARG A 89 -0.44 3.45 -19.06
CA ARG A 89 0.17 4.74 -19.37
C ARG A 89 -0.41 5.84 -18.50
N ILE A 90 0.40 6.85 -18.22
CA ILE A 90 -0.09 8.10 -17.63
C ILE A 90 -0.85 8.86 -18.71
N LYS A 91 -2.14 9.10 -18.47
CA LYS A 91 -2.98 9.99 -19.27
C LYS A 91 -2.81 11.42 -18.78
N GLU A 92 -2.94 11.65 -17.48
CA GLU A 92 -2.74 12.95 -16.83
C GLU A 92 -2.00 12.77 -15.50
N LEU A 93 -1.29 13.81 -15.07
CA LEU A 93 -0.52 13.83 -13.83
C LEU A 93 -0.72 15.18 -13.15
N PHE A 94 -1.08 15.12 -11.88
CA PHE A 94 -1.34 16.27 -11.02
C PHE A 94 -0.42 16.21 -9.81
N GLU A 95 0.25 17.32 -9.51
CA GLU A 95 1.12 17.41 -8.34
C GLU A 95 0.31 17.88 -7.13
N LEU A 96 0.39 17.11 -6.06
CA LEU A 96 -0.32 17.41 -4.81
C LEU A 96 0.67 17.77 -3.70
N GLU A 97 0.13 18.36 -2.66
CA GLU A 97 0.84 18.65 -1.42
C GLU A 97 0.04 18.14 -0.22
N LEU A 98 0.77 17.90 0.87
CA LEU A 98 0.12 17.74 2.16
C LEU A 98 -0.53 19.07 2.54
N ARG A 99 -1.75 19.01 3.08
CA ARG A 99 -2.48 20.18 3.55
C ARG A 99 -1.61 20.95 4.56
N PRO A 100 -1.49 22.28 4.43
CA PRO A 100 -0.75 23.10 5.38
C PRO A 100 -1.22 22.88 6.83
N GLY A 101 -0.27 22.80 7.75
CA GLY A 101 -0.53 22.57 9.17
C GLY A 101 -0.60 21.10 9.59
N LEU A 102 -0.57 20.15 8.65
CA LEU A 102 -0.44 18.73 9.01
C LEU A 102 0.97 18.43 9.55
N PRO A 103 1.10 17.88 10.77
CA PRO A 103 2.39 17.61 11.37
C PRO A 103 2.98 16.31 10.80
N VAL A 104 3.65 16.38 9.64
CA VAL A 104 4.31 15.23 8.99
C VAL A 104 5.82 15.44 8.97
N ASP A 105 6.57 14.57 9.66
CA ASP A 105 8.04 14.54 9.62
C ASP A 105 8.51 13.65 8.45
N TYR A 106 8.62 14.24 7.26
CA TYR A 106 9.09 13.51 6.08
C TYR A 106 10.57 13.18 6.18
N ARG A 107 10.89 11.89 6.03
CA ARG A 107 12.27 11.41 6.02
C ARG A 107 12.38 10.04 5.38
N VAL A 108 13.51 9.81 4.73
CA VAL A 108 13.92 8.48 4.27
C VAL A 108 15.09 8.03 5.11
N SER A 109 14.85 7.02 5.96
CA SER A 109 15.84 6.58 6.93
C SER A 109 16.78 5.54 6.32
N PRO A 110 18.12 5.69 6.44
CA PRO A 110 19.08 4.66 6.02
C PRO A 110 19.05 3.41 6.90
N TYR A 111 18.23 3.42 7.97
CA TYR A 111 17.95 2.23 8.76
C TYR A 111 16.90 1.32 8.07
N TYR A 112 15.96 1.90 7.32
CA TYR A 112 14.89 1.17 6.63
C TYR A 112 15.16 0.99 5.13
N ALA A 113 15.73 2.00 4.48
CA ALA A 113 16.00 2.03 3.04
C ALA A 113 17.50 1.90 2.72
N THR A 114 17.81 1.30 1.57
CA THR A 114 19.20 1.15 1.09
C THR A 114 19.65 2.34 0.26
N PHE A 115 18.82 2.81 -0.67
CA PHE A 115 19.18 3.83 -1.66
C PHE A 115 18.61 5.20 -1.32
N THR A 116 18.96 5.72 -0.15
CA THR A 116 18.36 6.96 0.36
C THR A 116 18.66 8.19 -0.50
N ASP A 117 19.72 8.14 -1.32
CA ASP A 117 20.08 9.16 -2.29
C ASP A 117 19.14 9.23 -3.51
N HIS A 118 18.33 8.19 -3.73
CA HIS A 118 17.26 8.19 -4.73
C HIS A 118 15.97 8.82 -4.22
N ALA A 119 15.92 9.28 -2.97
CA ALA A 119 14.72 9.88 -2.40
C ALA A 119 14.54 11.34 -2.82
N ALA A 120 13.29 11.78 -2.89
CA ALA A 120 12.99 13.21 -2.95
C ALA A 120 13.45 13.91 -1.66
N ARG A 121 13.87 15.18 -1.76
CA ARG A 121 14.30 15.97 -0.58
C ARG A 121 13.14 16.48 0.27
N ARG A 122 11.92 16.43 -0.26
CA ARG A 122 10.67 16.90 0.35
C ARG A 122 9.55 15.94 -0.05
N PRO A 123 8.42 15.91 0.67
CA PRO A 123 7.24 15.19 0.24
C PRO A 123 6.91 15.49 -1.21
N GLN A 124 6.81 14.43 -2.01
CA GLN A 124 6.25 14.51 -3.35
C GLN A 124 5.09 13.54 -3.42
N ILE A 125 3.96 14.03 -3.89
CA ILE A 125 2.70 13.30 -3.97
C ILE A 125 2.12 13.60 -5.34
N LEU A 126 1.74 12.56 -6.07
CA LEU A 126 1.14 12.66 -7.38
C LEU A 126 -0.25 12.04 -7.35
N LEU A 127 -1.18 12.63 -8.08
CA LEU A 127 -2.39 11.95 -8.54
C LEU A 127 -2.21 11.64 -10.03
N LEU A 128 -2.19 10.36 -10.35
CA LEU A 128 -1.98 9.83 -11.69
C LEU A 128 -3.31 9.36 -12.23
N ASP A 129 -3.73 9.91 -13.36
CA ASP A 129 -4.81 9.31 -14.15
C ASP A 129 -4.21 8.39 -15.19
N LEU A 130 -4.59 7.13 -15.12
CA LEU A 130 -3.98 6.06 -15.89
C LEU A 130 -4.96 5.55 -16.94
N ASP A 131 -4.46 5.40 -18.17
CA ASP A 131 -5.11 4.67 -19.25
C ASP A 131 -4.57 3.24 -19.26
N ILE A 132 -5.47 2.27 -19.11
CA ILE A 132 -5.14 0.85 -18.98
C ILE A 132 -5.75 0.11 -20.16
N VAL A 133 -4.91 -0.56 -20.94
CA VAL A 133 -5.33 -1.45 -22.02
C VAL A 133 -4.97 -2.87 -21.61
N SER A 134 -5.98 -3.74 -21.48
CA SER A 134 -5.82 -5.14 -21.13
C SER A 134 -6.53 -6.04 -22.14
N ASN A 135 -5.86 -7.11 -22.57
CA ASN A 135 -6.47 -8.13 -23.42
C ASN A 135 -7.66 -8.84 -22.73
N GLN A 136 -7.69 -8.86 -21.39
CA GLN A 136 -8.74 -9.52 -20.62
C GLN A 136 -9.87 -8.59 -20.19
N LEU A 137 -9.58 -7.30 -19.96
CA LEU A 137 -10.52 -6.33 -19.39
C LEU A 137 -10.90 -5.20 -20.35
N GLY A 138 -10.35 -5.19 -21.56
CA GLY A 138 -10.51 -4.09 -22.51
C GLY A 138 -9.75 -2.85 -22.05
N ARG A 139 -10.26 -1.67 -22.44
CA ARG A 139 -9.68 -0.37 -22.09
C ARG A 139 -10.48 0.30 -20.98
N PHE A 140 -9.82 0.80 -19.95
CA PHE A 140 -10.45 1.50 -18.84
C PHE A 140 -9.48 2.48 -18.16
N GLU A 141 -10.02 3.38 -17.33
CA GLU A 141 -9.23 4.38 -16.61
C GLU A 141 -9.29 4.15 -15.09
N ARG A 142 -8.20 4.48 -14.40
CA ARG A 142 -8.09 4.48 -12.94
C ARG A 142 -7.17 5.60 -12.47
N SER A 143 -7.46 6.14 -11.29
CA SER A 143 -6.59 7.10 -10.63
C SER A 143 -5.78 6.43 -9.51
N VAL A 144 -4.51 6.81 -9.37
CA VAL A 144 -3.60 6.33 -8.32
C VAL A 144 -2.94 7.53 -7.64
N PHE A 145 -2.97 7.55 -6.31
CA PHE A 145 -2.13 8.43 -5.53
C PHE A 145 -0.77 7.78 -5.33
N TYR A 146 0.29 8.46 -5.74
CA TYR A 146 1.66 7.97 -5.57
C TYR A 146 2.41 8.88 -4.61
N PHE A 147 2.78 8.34 -3.45
CA PHE A 147 3.56 9.05 -2.45
C PHE A 147 5.01 8.62 -2.54
N PHE A 148 5.91 9.58 -2.74
CA PHE A 148 7.35 9.32 -2.71
C PHE A 148 7.90 9.24 -1.29
N PHE A 149 7.35 8.29 -0.53
CA PHE A 149 7.63 8.06 0.88
C PHE A 149 8.27 6.70 1.05
N GLU A 150 9.20 6.61 2.01
CA GLU A 150 9.66 5.32 2.52
C GLU A 150 8.54 4.69 3.36
N ASN A 151 8.37 3.37 3.27
CA ASN A 151 7.21 2.65 3.81
C ASN A 151 7.00 2.88 5.31
N TYR A 152 8.08 2.88 6.10
CA TYR A 152 8.01 3.12 7.54
C TYR A 152 7.72 4.59 7.88
N ASN A 153 8.17 5.54 7.07
CA ASN A 153 7.77 6.94 7.21
C ASN A 153 6.29 7.16 6.87
N PHE A 154 5.80 6.55 5.78
CA PHE A 154 4.39 6.61 5.41
C PHE A 154 3.49 5.96 6.48
N LEU A 155 3.81 4.74 6.91
CA LEU A 155 3.11 4.05 8.00
C LEU A 155 3.03 4.93 9.25
N GLY A 156 4.16 5.47 9.69
CA GLY A 156 4.22 6.23 10.92
C GLY A 156 3.52 7.59 10.84
N GLU A 157 3.92 8.42 9.87
CA GLU A 157 3.51 9.83 9.85
C GLU A 157 2.18 10.07 9.14
N ILE A 158 1.78 9.19 8.21
CA ILE A 158 0.50 9.30 7.49
C ILE A 158 -0.54 8.38 8.11
N LEU A 159 -0.29 7.07 8.16
CA LEU A 159 -1.32 6.12 8.59
C LEU A 159 -1.59 6.19 10.10
N LEU A 160 -0.56 5.97 10.92
CA LEU A 160 -0.71 5.90 12.37
C LEU A 160 -0.96 7.28 12.99
N LYS A 161 -0.11 8.27 12.70
CA LYS A 161 -0.18 9.59 13.33
C LYS A 161 -1.42 10.41 12.94
N GLN A 162 -1.87 10.33 11.68
CA GLN A 162 -3.08 11.04 11.25
C GLN A 162 -4.36 10.20 11.44
N GLY A 163 -4.22 8.93 11.85
CA GLY A 163 -5.34 8.00 11.99
C GLY A 163 -6.08 7.81 10.67
N ILE A 164 -5.32 7.47 9.63
CA ILE A 164 -5.85 7.15 8.29
C ILE A 164 -6.05 5.65 8.24
N GLU A 165 -7.29 5.26 8.03
CA GLU A 165 -7.69 3.87 7.91
C GLU A 165 -7.44 3.39 6.49
N ILE A 166 -7.01 2.13 6.36
CA ILE A 166 -6.88 1.47 5.06
C ILE A 166 -7.76 0.23 5.08
N SER A 167 -8.53 0.04 4.01
CA SER A 167 -9.41 -1.13 3.87
C SER A 167 -8.70 -2.31 3.20
N HIS A 168 -7.70 -2.03 2.36
CA HIS A 168 -6.95 -3.02 1.60
C HIS A 168 -5.46 -2.81 1.81
N PHE A 169 -4.74 -3.89 2.08
CA PHE A 169 -3.29 -3.89 2.13
C PHE A 169 -2.73 -4.89 1.12
N VAL A 170 -1.89 -4.41 0.21
CA VAL A 170 -1.22 -5.23 -0.80
C VAL A 170 0.27 -5.23 -0.50
N LYS A 171 0.86 -6.38 -0.19
CA LYS A 171 2.32 -6.51 -0.04
C LYS A 171 2.84 -7.65 -0.89
N ILE A 172 3.31 -7.30 -2.08
CA ILE A 172 3.98 -8.21 -3.01
C ILE A 172 5.40 -7.69 -3.24
N ARG A 173 6.41 -8.52 -2.99
CA ARG A 173 7.83 -8.28 -3.30
C ARG A 173 8.35 -6.92 -2.84
N GLU A 174 8.65 -6.78 -1.55
CA GLU A 174 9.12 -5.50 -0.98
C GLU A 174 10.62 -5.22 -1.20
N GLY A 175 11.35 -6.14 -1.87
CA GLY A 175 12.72 -5.92 -2.30
C GLY A 175 13.79 -6.10 -1.22
N CYS A 176 13.45 -6.62 -0.04
CA CYS A 176 14.42 -6.83 1.05
C CYS A 176 15.45 -7.93 0.73
N GLY A 177 15.10 -8.92 -0.10
CA GLY A 177 16.05 -9.89 -0.66
C GLY A 177 16.86 -9.40 -1.87
N PHE A 178 16.51 -8.26 -2.47
CA PHE A 178 17.15 -7.72 -3.68
C PHE A 178 17.90 -6.39 -3.41
N GLY A 179 18.10 -6.05 -2.14
CA GLY A 179 18.84 -4.86 -1.70
C GLY A 179 18.03 -3.56 -1.72
N GLY A 180 16.73 -3.59 -2.04
CA GLY A 180 15.86 -2.40 -2.09
C GLY A 180 15.44 -1.87 -0.72
N CYS A 181 15.31 -2.76 0.28
CA CYS A 181 15.06 -2.39 1.68
C CYS A 181 15.99 -3.10 2.65
N ARG A 182 16.19 -2.49 3.82
CA ARG A 182 16.92 -3.05 4.96
C ARG A 182 15.99 -3.63 6.02
N LYS A 183 14.72 -3.21 6.01
CA LYS A 183 13.67 -3.69 6.89
C LYS A 183 12.39 -3.87 6.09
N SER A 184 11.80 -5.04 6.26
CA SER A 184 10.51 -5.40 5.68
C SER A 184 9.37 -4.66 6.37
N ILE A 185 8.33 -4.33 5.63
CA ILE A 185 7.09 -3.76 6.19
C ILE A 185 6.19 -4.84 6.81
N SER A 186 6.59 -6.12 6.85
CA SER A 186 5.83 -7.21 7.49
C SER A 186 5.53 -6.95 8.98
N VAL A 187 6.22 -6.03 9.66
CA VAL A 187 5.83 -5.59 11.01
C VAL A 187 4.39 -5.05 11.04
N PHE A 188 3.90 -4.55 9.90
CA PHE A 188 2.54 -4.06 9.72
C PHE A 188 1.48 -5.14 9.94
N TYR A 189 1.83 -6.42 9.79
CA TYR A 189 0.86 -7.50 9.98
C TYR A 189 0.29 -7.54 11.40
N SER A 190 1.01 -7.07 12.43
CA SER A 190 0.44 -6.98 13.78
C SER A 190 -0.57 -5.83 13.93
N MET A 191 -0.62 -4.91 12.97
CA MET A 191 -1.39 -3.66 13.02
C MET A 191 -2.57 -3.64 12.03
N LEU A 192 -2.87 -4.75 11.36
CA LEU A 192 -3.93 -4.80 10.34
C LEU A 192 -5.29 -4.32 10.90
N ALA A 193 -5.69 -4.85 12.06
CA ALA A 193 -6.93 -4.44 12.71
C ALA A 193 -6.88 -3.04 13.32
N ASN A 194 -5.68 -2.54 13.65
CA ASN A 194 -5.51 -1.17 14.16
C ASN A 194 -5.90 -0.11 13.12
N LEU A 195 -5.69 -0.43 11.84
CA LEU A 195 -5.94 0.47 10.71
C LEU A 195 -7.17 0.06 9.89
N ASN A 196 -8.02 -0.79 10.45
CA ASN A 196 -9.25 -1.30 9.85
C ASN A 196 -9.03 -1.98 8.47
N VAL A 197 -7.88 -2.64 8.29
CA VAL A 197 -7.66 -3.49 7.12
C VAL A 197 -8.73 -4.57 7.12
N ARG A 198 -9.43 -4.69 6.00
CA ARG A 198 -10.42 -5.74 5.74
C ARG A 198 -9.85 -6.82 4.83
N TYR A 199 -9.05 -6.44 3.84
CA TYR A 199 -8.49 -7.36 2.88
C TYR A 199 -6.98 -7.25 2.81
N LEU A 200 -6.31 -8.40 2.86
CA LEU A 200 -4.87 -8.54 2.74
C LEU A 200 -4.55 -9.37 1.49
N LEU A 201 -3.79 -8.80 0.58
CA LEU A 201 -3.21 -9.50 -0.57
C LEU A 201 -1.71 -9.55 -0.39
N VAL A 202 -1.16 -10.75 -0.33
CA VAL A 202 0.21 -10.91 0.17
C VAL A 202 0.90 -12.12 -0.46
N ASP A 203 2.20 -11.96 -0.73
CA ASP A 203 3.07 -13.10 -1.05
C ASP A 203 3.46 -13.87 0.22
N HIS A 204 4.38 -14.84 0.08
CA HIS A 204 4.86 -15.64 1.20
C HIS A 204 6.12 -15.06 1.87
N GLU A 205 6.62 -13.91 1.41
CA GLU A 205 7.83 -13.29 1.96
C GLU A 205 7.49 -12.58 3.27
N ILE A 206 8.08 -13.04 4.38
CA ILE A 206 7.93 -12.44 5.70
C ILE A 206 9.31 -12.25 6.30
N HIS A 207 9.64 -11.01 6.66
CA HIS A 207 10.82 -10.68 7.45
C HIS A 207 10.43 -9.83 8.66
N TYR A 208 9.64 -10.43 9.55
CA TYR A 208 9.13 -9.75 10.73
C TYR A 208 10.26 -9.45 11.73
N CYS A 209 10.40 -8.18 12.11
CA CYS A 209 11.38 -7.76 13.12
C CYS A 209 10.69 -7.22 14.36
N ARG A 210 10.75 -7.98 15.46
CA ARG A 210 10.08 -7.66 16.73
C ARG A 210 10.60 -6.36 17.33
N ARG A 211 11.91 -6.13 17.26
CA ARG A 211 12.50 -4.88 17.77
C ARG A 211 11.97 -3.66 17.04
N THR A 212 11.91 -3.71 15.70
CA THR A 212 11.38 -2.60 14.90
C THR A 212 9.91 -2.36 15.21
N HIS A 213 9.14 -3.45 15.31
CA HIS A 213 7.75 -3.41 15.72
C HIS A 213 7.56 -2.71 17.07
N ASP A 214 8.25 -3.16 18.12
CA ASP A 214 8.07 -2.64 19.48
C ASP A 214 8.43 -1.14 19.56
N GLN A 215 9.46 -0.71 18.81
CA GLN A 215 9.81 0.70 18.69
C GLN A 215 8.70 1.53 18.04
N TYR A 216 8.09 1.03 16.97
CA TYR A 216 6.99 1.70 16.28
C TYR A 216 5.73 1.75 17.14
N ALA A 217 5.36 0.62 17.74
CA ALA A 217 4.21 0.53 18.62
C ALA A 217 4.33 1.51 19.79
N LEU A 218 5.50 1.58 20.43
CA LEU A 218 5.76 2.53 21.51
C LEU A 218 5.69 3.99 21.02
N ARG A 219 6.32 4.31 19.88
CA ARG A 219 6.35 5.68 19.33
C ARG A 219 4.96 6.21 19.01
N TYR A 220 4.08 5.37 18.47
CA TYR A 220 2.76 5.78 18.01
C TYR A 220 1.61 5.33 18.92
N GLY A 221 1.91 4.76 20.09
CA GLY A 221 0.91 4.31 21.06
C GLY A 221 -0.02 3.22 20.50
N VAL A 222 0.51 2.28 19.72
CA VAL A 222 -0.30 1.24 19.07
C VAL A 222 -0.70 0.17 20.09
N ASP A 223 -2.01 0.05 20.30
CA ASP A 223 -2.64 -0.98 21.12
C ASP A 223 -3.18 -2.10 20.21
N HIS A 224 -2.43 -3.21 20.09
CA HIS A 224 -2.62 -4.20 19.02
C HIS A 224 -3.97 -4.92 19.11
N LYS A 225 -4.92 -4.51 18.26
CA LYS A 225 -6.26 -5.09 18.24
C LYS A 225 -6.20 -6.54 17.77
N LYS A 226 -6.89 -7.44 18.46
CA LYS A 226 -6.95 -8.84 18.05
C LYS A 226 -7.71 -9.00 16.73
N PHE A 227 -7.26 -9.94 15.90
CA PHE A 227 -7.95 -10.37 14.69
C PHE A 227 -7.55 -11.80 14.31
N SER A 228 -8.25 -12.37 13.34
CA SER A 228 -7.85 -13.58 12.64
C SER A 228 -7.84 -13.35 11.13
N LEU A 229 -7.21 -14.26 10.39
CA LEU A 229 -7.25 -14.29 8.93
C LEU A 229 -8.15 -15.42 8.47
N LYS A 230 -8.92 -15.16 7.40
CA LYS A 230 -9.65 -16.17 6.64
C LYS A 230 -9.21 -16.09 5.19
N GLN A 231 -8.57 -17.15 4.69
CA GLN A 231 -8.17 -17.19 3.28
C GLN A 231 -9.42 -17.22 2.38
N LEU A 232 -9.45 -16.33 1.39
CA LEU A 232 -10.54 -16.18 0.44
C LEU A 232 -10.20 -16.81 -0.92
N GLY A 233 -8.97 -16.59 -1.38
CA GLY A 233 -8.53 -17.00 -2.71
C GLY A 233 -7.02 -16.89 -2.86
N ALA A 234 -6.56 -17.18 -4.07
CA ALA A 234 -5.15 -17.07 -4.42
C ALA A 234 -4.97 -16.75 -5.90
N LEU A 235 -3.90 -16.02 -6.22
CA LEU A 235 -3.39 -15.85 -7.56
C LEU A 235 -2.18 -16.75 -7.76
N PRO A 236 -2.09 -17.48 -8.88
CA PRO A 236 -0.94 -18.34 -9.15
C PRO A 236 0.35 -17.54 -9.30
N SER A 237 0.26 -16.30 -9.80
CA SER A 237 1.41 -15.43 -9.98
C SER A 237 1.01 -13.96 -10.06
N TRP A 238 1.64 -13.14 -9.22
CA TRP A 238 1.76 -11.69 -9.30
C TRP A 238 3.24 -11.36 -9.13
N SER A 239 3.85 -10.66 -10.07
CA SER A 239 5.31 -10.39 -10.03
C SER A 239 6.18 -11.65 -10.02
N GLY A 240 5.65 -12.81 -10.43
CA GLY A 240 6.35 -14.09 -10.32
C GLY A 240 6.17 -14.79 -8.97
N PHE A 241 5.33 -14.26 -8.07
CA PHE A 241 5.09 -14.81 -6.75
C PHE A 241 3.62 -15.26 -6.63
N PRO A 242 3.35 -16.42 -6.00
CA PRO A 242 2.00 -16.77 -5.62
C PRO A 242 1.50 -15.78 -4.56
N VAL A 243 0.25 -15.33 -4.72
CA VAL A 243 -0.37 -14.37 -3.81
C VAL A 243 -1.59 -15.00 -3.18
N LYS A 244 -1.70 -14.91 -1.86
CA LYS A 244 -2.89 -15.29 -1.12
C LYS A 244 -3.72 -14.03 -0.84
N THR A 245 -5.03 -14.20 -0.84
CA THR A 245 -5.99 -13.17 -0.43
C THR A 245 -6.66 -13.60 0.86
N PHE A 246 -6.68 -12.73 1.86
CA PHE A 246 -7.30 -12.97 3.16
C PHE A 246 -8.32 -11.88 3.48
N GLU A 247 -9.38 -12.28 4.16
CA GLU A 247 -10.21 -11.39 4.97
C GLU A 247 -9.59 -11.28 6.37
N VAL A 248 -9.42 -10.06 6.85
CA VAL A 248 -9.02 -9.74 8.21
C VAL A 248 -10.30 -9.60 9.04
N ILE A 249 -10.47 -10.47 10.03
CA ILE A 249 -11.67 -10.53 10.87
C ILE A 249 -11.33 -10.00 12.25
N PRO A 250 -11.76 -8.77 12.60
CA PRO A 250 -11.54 -8.22 13.94
C PRO A 250 -12.15 -9.10 15.02
N ALA A 251 -11.46 -9.22 16.14
CA ALA A 251 -11.91 -9.97 17.30
C ALA A 251 -11.78 -9.13 18.58
N PRO A 252 -12.61 -9.38 19.61
CA PRO A 252 -12.45 -8.72 20.89
C PRO A 252 -11.10 -9.05 21.54
N GLY A 253 -10.49 -8.05 22.19
CA GLY A 253 -9.26 -8.20 22.98
C GLY A 253 -7.99 -7.74 22.25
N GLN A 254 -6.85 -8.10 22.85
CA GLN A 254 -5.51 -7.73 22.38
C GLN A 254 -4.85 -8.88 21.62
N LEU A 255 -4.11 -8.55 20.57
CA LEU A 255 -3.30 -9.51 19.82
C LEU A 255 -2.13 -9.98 20.69
N THR A 256 -2.12 -11.27 21.03
CA THR A 256 -1.00 -11.86 21.78
C THR A 256 0.15 -12.25 20.86
N ALA A 257 1.32 -12.59 21.42
CA ALA A 257 2.43 -13.13 20.65
C ALA A 257 2.08 -14.44 19.92
N THR A 258 1.25 -15.29 20.55
CA THR A 258 0.74 -16.53 19.94
C THR A 258 -0.20 -16.24 18.78
N ASP A 259 -1.11 -15.27 18.93
CA ASP A 259 -2.01 -14.86 17.85
C ASP A 259 -1.22 -14.32 16.66
N LEU A 260 -0.21 -13.47 16.90
CA LEU A 260 0.66 -12.94 15.87
C LEU A 260 1.43 -14.05 15.14
N LEU A 261 2.00 -15.01 15.88
CA LEU A 261 2.71 -16.13 15.26
C LEU A 261 1.79 -16.91 14.32
N ALA A 262 0.54 -17.18 14.72
CA ALA A 262 -0.44 -17.85 13.89
C ALA A 262 -0.75 -17.05 12.60
N VAL A 263 -0.88 -15.72 12.69
CA VAL A 263 -1.06 -14.84 11.51
C VAL A 263 0.12 -14.96 10.55
N LEU A 264 1.36 -14.90 11.06
CA LEU A 264 2.56 -15.01 10.23
C LEU A 264 2.66 -16.41 9.57
N GLN A 265 2.33 -17.48 10.30
CA GLN A 265 2.29 -18.86 9.79
C GLN A 265 1.27 -19.01 8.67
N GLU A 266 0.07 -18.47 8.84
CA GLU A 266 -1.00 -18.49 7.83
C GLU A 266 -0.57 -17.81 6.52
N ILE A 267 0.06 -16.63 6.62
CA ILE A 267 0.59 -15.89 5.46
C ILE A 267 1.69 -16.70 4.77
N SER A 268 2.75 -17.05 5.49
CA SER A 268 3.95 -17.70 4.92
C SER A 268 3.70 -19.14 4.45
N GLY A 269 2.71 -19.84 5.03
CA GLY A 269 2.54 -21.28 4.87
C GLY A 269 3.66 -22.11 5.50
N ARG A 270 4.45 -21.55 6.42
CA ARG A 270 5.56 -22.25 7.10
C ARG A 270 5.20 -22.54 8.55
N GLU A 271 5.59 -23.71 9.04
CA GLU A 271 5.43 -24.08 10.46
C GLU A 271 6.37 -23.29 11.37
N HIS A 272 7.54 -22.89 10.87
CA HIS A 272 8.54 -22.12 11.60
C HIS A 272 8.83 -20.79 10.90
N ILE A 273 8.80 -19.71 11.68
CA ILE A 273 9.09 -18.35 11.21
C ILE A 273 10.10 -17.74 12.15
N ASP A 274 11.20 -17.27 11.57
CA ASP A 274 12.20 -16.51 12.32
C ASP A 274 11.65 -15.13 12.65
N ILE A 275 11.55 -14.85 13.96
CA ILE A 275 11.20 -13.53 14.49
C ILE A 275 12.52 -12.88 14.93
N PHE A 276 12.95 -11.83 14.21
CA PHE A 276 14.24 -11.17 14.41
C PHE A 276 14.18 -9.96 15.36
#